data_AF-A0A938DFE0-F1
#
_entry.id   AF-A0A938DFE0-F1
#
_cell.length_a   1.000
_cell.length_b   1.000
_cell.length_c   1.000
_cell.angle_alpha   90.00
_cell.angle_beta   90.00
_cell.angle_gamma   90.00
#
_symmetry.space_group_name_H-M   'P 1'
#
loop_
_entity.id
_entity.type
_entity.pdbx_description
1 polymer ?
#
loop_
_entity_poly.entity_id
_entity_poly.type
_entity_poly.pdbx_seq_one_letter_code
_entity_poly.pdbx_strand_id
1 'polypeptide(L)'
;MSLTSPRLSIRELDPNPPTEEHKASIADGGRRRHLSWGMDFDTRSIILRTEVDGHLEENVKEVLLNSKKDIRDSLVREYGEYAIEEKVGNFVAIDTKPFSTLAYHNQFFDQVRRAFVIGAYYPALVGACAMGERILNHLLLDLRGFYKQTPEYRRVFKKDSFDDWRVPINALETWGILLPKAVIEFRQLMSLRHRSIHFNASTYNSLRDDALSAILHMRTIIELQFGTFTDAPWFIPGTKGHCFIKKEYETHPFVKTYFLPKCPFVGPLFAMDFNVGGWRFFDMENYGAGSWTDEEFAKQYNDRDPEMVVKPTVI
;
A
#
# COMPACT_ATOMS: atom_id res chain seq x y z
N MET A 1 14.42 -41.67 -21.47
CA MET A 1 15.35 -40.55 -21.23
C MET A 1 14.52 -39.28 -21.10
N SER A 2 14.30 -38.82 -19.87
CA SER A 2 13.61 -37.55 -19.63
C SER A 2 14.66 -36.45 -19.69
N LEU A 3 14.62 -35.64 -20.75
CA LEU A 3 15.42 -34.43 -20.87
C LEU A 3 14.80 -33.38 -19.93
N THR A 4 15.24 -33.36 -18.67
CA THR A 4 14.97 -32.23 -17.78
C THR A 4 15.74 -31.03 -18.33
N SER A 5 15.00 -30.05 -18.86
CA SER A 5 15.56 -28.75 -19.23
C SER A 5 16.41 -28.19 -18.08
N PRO A 6 17.54 -27.51 -18.37
CA PRO A 6 18.36 -26.89 -17.35
C PRO A 6 17.53 -25.88 -16.54
N ARG A 7 17.54 -26.04 -15.21
CA ARG A 7 16.81 -25.14 -14.29
C ARG A 7 17.61 -23.84 -14.19
N LEU A 8 16.98 -22.72 -14.55
CA LEU A 8 17.59 -21.40 -14.61
C LEU A 8 17.76 -20.81 -13.20
N SER A 9 18.81 -20.00 -13.02
CA SER A 9 19.02 -19.20 -11.81
C SER A 9 18.38 -17.81 -11.92
N ILE A 10 18.10 -17.14 -10.80
CA ILE A 10 17.34 -15.86 -10.81
C ILE A 10 18.06 -14.72 -11.57
N ARG A 11 19.38 -14.83 -11.79
CA ARG A 11 20.17 -13.87 -12.57
C ARG A 11 20.03 -14.04 -14.08
N GLU A 12 19.58 -15.21 -14.52
CA GLU A 12 19.37 -15.56 -15.93
C GLU A 12 17.95 -15.20 -16.39
N LEU A 13 17.14 -14.58 -15.51
CA LEU A 13 15.72 -14.29 -15.72
C LEU A 13 15.47 -12.77 -15.84
N ASP A 14 14.57 -12.41 -16.76
CA ASP A 14 14.08 -11.04 -16.99
C ASP A 14 13.57 -10.42 -15.66
N PRO A 15 13.95 -9.17 -15.30
CA PRO A 15 13.54 -8.48 -14.08
C PRO A 15 12.03 -8.23 -13.93
N ASN A 16 11.21 -8.58 -14.93
CA ASN A 16 9.75 -8.57 -14.81
C ASN A 16 9.25 -9.60 -13.78
N PRO A 17 8.12 -9.34 -13.09
CA PRO A 17 7.60 -10.22 -12.04
C PRO A 17 7.45 -11.66 -12.55
N PRO A 18 7.94 -12.67 -11.81
CA PRO A 18 7.90 -14.04 -12.29
C PRO A 18 6.45 -14.49 -12.44
N THR A 19 6.07 -14.90 -13.65
CA THR A 19 4.79 -15.59 -13.88
C THR A 19 4.78 -16.92 -13.09
N GLU A 20 3.62 -17.54 -12.90
CA GLU A 20 3.54 -18.87 -12.28
C GLU A 20 4.42 -19.90 -13.01
N GLU A 21 4.52 -19.79 -14.34
CA GLU A 21 5.41 -20.60 -15.17
C GLU A 21 6.89 -20.30 -14.89
N HIS A 22 7.24 -19.03 -14.63
CA HIS A 22 8.60 -18.65 -14.22
C HIS A 22 8.95 -19.23 -12.85
N LYS A 23 8.06 -19.14 -11.85
CA LYS A 23 8.29 -19.71 -10.52
C LYS A 23 8.53 -21.22 -10.56
N ALA A 24 7.78 -21.94 -11.41
CA ALA A 24 7.94 -23.39 -11.58
C ALA A 24 9.29 -23.79 -12.19
N SER A 25 9.95 -22.89 -12.94
CA SER A 25 11.26 -23.13 -13.55
C SER A 25 12.45 -22.90 -12.60
N ILE A 26 12.24 -22.16 -11.51
CA ILE A 26 13.26 -21.82 -10.52
C ILE A 26 13.49 -23.00 -9.57
N ALA A 27 14.72 -23.52 -9.53
CA ALA A 27 15.05 -24.74 -8.78
C ALA A 27 14.75 -24.67 -7.27
N ASP A 28 14.87 -23.48 -6.69
CA ASP A 28 14.64 -23.18 -5.28
C ASP A 28 13.35 -22.36 -5.04
N GLY A 29 12.44 -22.33 -6.01
CA GLY A 29 11.22 -21.50 -5.93
C GLY A 29 10.36 -21.78 -4.69
N GLY A 30 10.38 -23.02 -4.18
CA GLY A 30 9.69 -23.37 -2.93
C GLY A 30 10.27 -22.72 -1.67
N ARG A 31 11.48 -22.16 -1.73
CA ARG A 31 12.21 -21.51 -0.63
C ARG A 31 12.21 -19.97 -0.74
N ARG A 32 11.51 -19.43 -1.73
CA ARG A 32 11.36 -17.98 -1.97
C ARG A 32 9.94 -17.52 -1.67
N ARG A 33 9.76 -16.22 -1.40
CA ARG A 33 8.47 -15.56 -1.19
C ARG A 33 8.42 -14.20 -1.86
N HIS A 34 7.23 -13.76 -2.21
CA HIS A 34 7.01 -12.42 -2.72
C HIS A 34 7.15 -11.41 -1.57
N LEU A 35 8.11 -10.50 -1.68
CA LEU A 35 8.32 -9.39 -0.77
C LEU A 35 7.34 -8.25 -1.10
N SER A 36 6.48 -7.93 -0.14
CA SER A 36 5.63 -6.74 -0.21
C SER A 36 6.48 -5.49 -0.17
N TRP A 37 6.33 -4.62 -1.18
CA TRP A 37 7.18 -3.44 -1.32
C TRP A 37 6.42 -2.21 -1.82
N GLY A 38 6.75 -1.05 -1.27
CA GLY A 38 6.24 0.26 -1.70
C GLY A 38 6.97 1.38 -0.97
N MET A 39 7.26 2.47 -1.69
CA MET A 39 8.09 3.60 -1.19
C MET A 39 7.40 4.95 -1.28
N ASP A 40 6.11 4.98 -1.64
CA ASP A 40 5.35 6.21 -1.70
C ASP A 40 4.51 6.36 -0.42
N PHE A 41 5.09 7.05 0.56
CA PHE A 41 4.53 7.32 1.88
C PHE A 41 4.97 8.70 2.37
N ASP A 42 4.32 9.22 3.41
CA ASP A 42 4.68 10.48 4.04
C ASP A 42 4.40 10.40 5.55
N THR A 43 5.47 10.40 6.34
CA THR A 43 5.42 10.27 7.81
C THR A 43 5.77 11.57 8.53
N ARG A 44 5.96 12.69 7.80
CA ARG A 44 6.36 13.98 8.39
C ARG A 44 5.37 14.46 9.46
N SER A 45 4.09 14.12 9.33
CA SER A 45 3.04 14.45 10.32
C SER A 45 3.25 13.79 11.67
N ILE A 46 3.94 12.64 11.74
CA ILE A 46 4.29 12.00 13.03
C ILE A 46 5.26 12.90 13.79
N ILE A 47 6.37 13.30 13.16
CA ILE A 47 7.39 14.15 13.78
C ILE A 47 6.81 15.50 14.21
N LEU A 48 5.93 16.09 13.41
CA LEU A 48 5.26 17.33 13.77
C LEU A 48 4.35 17.19 14.99
N ARG A 49 3.69 16.03 15.18
CA ARG A 49 2.83 15.75 16.35
C ARG A 49 3.59 15.37 17.60
N THR A 50 4.80 14.80 17.48
CA THR A 50 5.59 14.37 18.65
C THR A 50 5.83 15.56 19.57
N GLU A 51 5.37 15.46 20.81
CA GLU A 51 5.63 16.48 21.83
C GLU A 51 7.09 16.41 22.28
N VAL A 52 7.70 17.58 22.53
CA VAL A 52 9.05 17.65 23.08
C VAL A 52 8.93 17.52 24.59
N ASP A 53 9.06 16.29 25.09
CA ASP A 53 9.01 16.01 26.52
C ASP A 53 10.26 16.57 27.22
N GLY A 54 10.05 17.20 28.38
CA GLY A 54 11.09 17.73 29.26
C GLY A 54 12.05 16.66 29.79
N HIS A 55 11.64 15.39 29.82
CA HIS A 55 12.46 14.25 30.24
C HIS A 55 13.42 13.72 29.17
N LEU A 56 13.29 14.17 27.91
CA LEU A 56 14.21 13.78 26.85
C LEU A 56 15.61 14.33 27.11
N GLU A 57 16.62 13.55 26.73
CA GLU A 57 18.00 14.01 26.68
C GLU A 57 18.12 15.23 25.75
N GLU A 58 19.01 16.17 26.09
CA GLU A 58 19.07 17.47 25.42
C GLU A 58 19.42 17.36 23.92
N ASN A 59 20.31 16.44 23.58
CA ASN A 59 20.63 16.09 22.19
C ASN A 59 19.40 15.57 21.43
N VAL A 60 18.54 14.77 22.07
CA VAL A 60 17.31 14.23 21.44
C VAL A 60 16.30 15.35 21.21
N LYS A 61 16.17 16.28 22.16
CA LYS A 61 15.32 17.48 22.01
C LYS A 61 15.79 18.33 20.84
N GLU A 62 17.09 18.60 20.75
CA GLU A 62 17.68 19.39 19.68
C GLU A 62 17.44 18.75 18.30
N VAL A 63 17.67 17.44 18.17
CA VAL A 63 17.40 16.70 16.92
C VAL A 63 15.92 16.77 16.53
N LEU A 64 15.00 16.63 17.49
CA LEU A 64 13.56 16.71 17.23
C LEU A 64 13.13 18.12 16.82
N LEU A 65 13.66 19.16 17.49
CA LEU A 65 13.38 20.55 17.16
C LEU A 65 13.89 20.92 15.76
N ASN A 66 15.11 20.50 15.42
CA ASN A 66 15.68 20.68 14.08
C ASN A 66 14.86 19.95 13.02
N SER A 67 14.46 18.70 13.27
CA SER A 67 13.61 17.93 12.36
C SER A 67 12.26 18.61 12.12
N LYS A 68 11.61 19.13 13.17
CA LYS A 68 10.35 19.90 13.04
C LYS A 68 10.53 21.16 12.21
N LYS A 69 11.64 21.88 12.40
CA LYS A 69 11.99 23.07 11.61
C LYS A 69 12.20 22.71 10.13
N ASP A 70 13.00 21.70 9.84
CA ASP A 70 13.28 21.26 8.47
C ASP A 70 12.01 20.80 7.73
N ILE A 71 11.12 20.09 8.44
CA ILE A 71 9.82 19.70 7.90
C ILE A 71 8.99 20.95 7.61
N ARG A 72 8.92 21.92 8.54
CA ARG A 72 8.18 23.15 8.32
C ARG A 72 8.71 23.92 7.10
N ASP A 73 10.02 24.05 6.96
CA ASP A 73 10.64 24.71 5.81
C ASP A 73 10.35 23.96 4.50
N SER A 74 10.30 22.62 4.54
CA SER A 74 9.85 21.81 3.42
C SER A 74 8.39 22.09 3.06
N LEU A 75 7.50 22.23 4.04
CA LEU A 75 6.09 22.56 3.81
C LEU A 75 5.93 23.97 3.21
N VAL A 76 6.76 24.94 3.61
CA VAL A 76 6.81 26.26 2.97
C VAL A 76 7.21 26.15 1.50
N ARG A 77 8.24 25.36 1.17
CA ARG A 77 8.65 25.13 -0.23
C ARG A 77 7.56 24.44 -1.05
N GLU A 78 6.83 23.51 -0.44
CA GLU A 78 5.82 22.70 -1.12
C GLU A 78 4.48 23.43 -1.31
N TYR A 79 4.03 24.18 -0.30
CA TYR A 79 2.69 24.78 -0.26
C TYR A 79 2.68 26.31 -0.26
N GLY A 80 3.85 26.96 -0.16
CA GLY A 80 3.99 28.41 -0.05
C GLY A 80 3.76 28.95 1.36
N GLU A 81 4.35 30.10 1.65
CA GLU A 81 4.42 30.73 2.98
C GLU A 81 3.08 31.32 3.49
N TYR A 82 2.22 31.79 2.59
CA TYR A 82 0.93 32.36 2.99
C TYR A 82 0.09 31.35 3.79
N ALA A 83 -0.42 31.76 4.95
CA ALA A 83 -1.21 30.92 5.87
C ALA A 83 -0.52 29.59 6.28
N ILE A 84 0.81 29.60 6.40
CA ILE A 84 1.59 28.39 6.69
C ILE A 84 1.18 27.67 7.97
N GLU A 85 0.81 28.37 9.05
CA GLU A 85 0.40 27.70 10.30
C GLU A 85 -0.90 26.91 10.13
N GLU A 86 -1.86 27.40 9.35
CA GLU A 86 -3.07 26.64 9.00
C GLU A 86 -2.72 25.42 8.13
N LYS A 87 -1.82 25.58 7.16
CA LYS A 87 -1.34 24.47 6.32
C LYS A 87 -0.65 23.38 7.13
N VAL A 88 0.20 23.76 8.09
CA VAL A 88 0.84 22.82 9.02
C VAL A 88 -0.22 22.11 9.85
N GLY A 89 -1.20 22.84 10.40
CA GLY A 89 -2.32 22.24 11.13
C GLY A 89 -3.13 21.25 10.29
N ASN A 90 -3.43 21.60 9.03
CA ASN A 90 -4.13 20.73 8.09
C ASN A 90 -3.29 19.49 7.71
N PHE A 91 -2.00 19.67 7.46
CA PHE A 91 -1.06 18.58 7.15
C PHE A 91 -0.94 17.58 8.31
N VAL A 92 -0.91 18.08 9.54
CA VAL A 92 -0.94 17.25 10.74
C VAL A 92 -2.28 16.51 10.87
N ALA A 93 -3.40 17.19 10.62
CA ALA A 93 -4.74 16.64 10.76
C ALA A 93 -5.02 15.45 9.83
N ILE A 94 -4.57 15.52 8.56
CA ILE A 94 -4.77 14.43 7.57
C ILE A 94 -3.86 13.22 7.80
N ASP A 95 -3.03 13.24 8.83
CA ASP A 95 -2.13 12.17 9.21
C ASP A 95 -1.16 11.78 8.06
N THR A 96 -0.53 10.64 8.23
CA THR A 96 0.41 10.01 7.32
C THR A 96 -0.23 9.58 6.01
N LYS A 97 0.55 9.63 4.94
CA LYS A 97 0.25 8.89 3.71
C LYS A 97 0.76 7.46 3.91
N PRO A 98 -0.10 6.43 3.84
CA PRO A 98 0.29 5.06 4.13
C PRO A 98 1.14 4.51 2.99
N PHE A 99 2.02 3.56 3.31
CA PHE A 99 2.76 2.81 2.31
C PHE A 99 1.77 1.98 1.48
N SER A 100 1.81 2.09 0.16
CA SER A 100 0.89 1.35 -0.72
C SER A 100 1.56 0.85 -2.00
N THR A 101 1.18 -0.35 -2.43
CA THR A 101 1.69 -1.00 -3.65
C THR A 101 1.15 -0.36 -4.94
N LEU A 102 0.10 0.47 -4.89
CA LEU A 102 -0.58 0.99 -6.08
C LEU A 102 -0.25 2.45 -6.39
N ALA A 103 0.82 2.66 -7.16
CA ALA A 103 1.31 3.99 -7.58
C ALA A 103 0.24 4.97 -8.09
N TYR A 104 -0.72 4.51 -8.90
CA TYR A 104 -1.75 5.41 -9.45
C TYR A 104 -2.78 5.87 -8.39
N HIS A 105 -3.09 5.04 -7.40
CA HIS A 105 -3.88 5.49 -6.23
C HIS A 105 -3.09 6.51 -5.44
N ASN A 106 -1.79 6.27 -5.26
CA ASN A 106 -0.96 7.15 -4.44
C ASN A 106 -0.82 8.56 -5.05
N GLN A 107 -0.75 8.68 -6.39
CA GLN A 107 -0.74 9.97 -7.08
C GLN A 107 -2.04 10.76 -6.89
N PHE A 108 -3.20 10.13 -7.05
CA PHE A 108 -4.48 10.81 -6.85
C PHE A 108 -4.71 11.16 -5.38
N PHE A 109 -4.30 10.30 -4.45
CA PHE A 109 -4.40 10.60 -3.02
C PHE A 109 -3.49 11.76 -2.63
N ASP A 110 -2.31 11.88 -3.25
CA ASP A 110 -1.42 13.02 -3.07
C ASP A 110 -2.10 14.34 -3.44
N GLN A 111 -2.80 14.38 -4.58
CA GLN A 111 -3.54 15.57 -5.03
C GLN A 111 -4.67 15.94 -4.06
N VAL A 112 -5.42 14.95 -3.58
CA VAL A 112 -6.48 15.15 -2.58
C VAL A 112 -5.91 15.72 -1.28
N ARG A 113 -4.80 15.15 -0.80
CA ARG A 113 -4.10 15.63 0.41
C ARG A 113 -3.62 17.07 0.24
N ARG A 114 -2.96 17.38 -0.88
CA ARG A 114 -2.47 18.73 -1.18
C ARG A 114 -3.61 19.75 -1.19
N ALA A 115 -4.75 19.42 -1.80
CA ALA A 115 -5.92 20.28 -1.82
C ALA A 115 -6.40 20.61 -0.40
N PHE A 116 -6.44 19.62 0.50
CA PHE A 116 -6.80 19.85 1.90
C PHE A 116 -5.79 20.73 2.63
N VAL A 117 -4.49 20.46 2.46
CA VAL A 117 -3.42 21.22 3.12
C VAL A 117 -3.54 22.70 2.81
N ILE A 118 -3.77 23.07 1.54
CA ILE A 118 -3.89 24.47 1.12
C ILE A 118 -5.26 25.12 1.42
N GLY A 119 -6.17 24.42 2.11
CA GLY A 119 -7.50 24.94 2.47
C GLY A 119 -8.58 24.77 1.39
N ALA A 120 -8.30 24.06 0.29
CA ALA A 120 -9.27 23.75 -0.75
C ALA A 120 -10.14 22.53 -0.35
N TYR A 121 -10.93 22.70 0.71
CA TYR A 121 -11.66 21.62 1.37
C TYR A 121 -12.73 20.95 0.48
N TYR A 122 -13.46 21.71 -0.34
CA TYR A 122 -14.44 21.10 -1.26
C TYR A 122 -13.78 20.21 -2.33
N PRO A 123 -12.77 20.68 -3.08
CA PRO A 123 -11.97 19.82 -3.95
C PRO A 123 -11.39 18.59 -3.25
N ALA A 124 -10.90 18.73 -2.02
CA ALA A 124 -10.38 17.61 -1.25
C ALA A 124 -11.47 16.57 -0.93
N LEU A 125 -12.64 17.01 -0.46
CA LEU A 125 -13.79 16.16 -0.17
C LEU A 125 -14.26 15.39 -1.41
N VAL A 126 -14.58 16.09 -2.50
CA VAL A 126 -15.10 15.44 -3.71
C VAL A 126 -14.03 14.57 -4.38
N GLY A 127 -12.76 14.97 -4.30
CA GLY A 127 -11.64 14.19 -4.80
C GLY A 127 -11.44 12.88 -4.04
N ALA A 128 -11.54 12.90 -2.71
CA ALA A 128 -11.49 11.69 -1.88
C ALA A 128 -12.65 10.73 -2.21
N CYS A 129 -13.88 11.25 -2.33
CA CYS A 129 -15.04 10.45 -2.73
C CYS A 129 -14.87 9.86 -4.14
N ALA A 130 -14.48 10.67 -5.13
CA ALA A 130 -14.26 10.18 -6.50
C ALA A 130 -13.16 9.11 -6.57
N MET A 131 -12.11 9.24 -5.74
CA MET A 131 -11.07 8.22 -5.63
C MET A 131 -11.62 6.90 -5.06
N GLY A 132 -12.47 6.94 -4.03
CA GLY A 132 -13.14 5.75 -3.49
C GLY A 132 -13.97 5.03 -4.55
N GLU A 133 -14.75 5.78 -5.35
CA GLU A 133 -15.52 5.23 -6.48
C GLU A 133 -14.61 4.57 -7.50
N ARG A 134 -13.51 5.24 -7.85
CA ARG A 134 -12.55 4.74 -8.82
C ARG A 134 -11.90 3.44 -8.35
N ILE A 135 -11.54 3.33 -7.08
CA ILE A 135 -11.00 2.09 -6.49
C ILE A 135 -12.02 0.96 -6.60
N LEU A 136 -13.26 1.18 -6.18
CA LEU A 136 -14.32 0.16 -6.26
C LEU A 136 -14.54 -0.31 -7.70
N ASN A 137 -14.56 0.62 -8.65
CA ASN A 137 -14.75 0.32 -10.06
C ASN A 137 -13.56 -0.46 -10.65
N HIS A 138 -12.33 -0.05 -10.32
CA HIS A 138 -11.13 -0.76 -10.74
C HIS A 138 -11.11 -2.20 -10.18
N LEU A 139 -11.36 -2.37 -8.88
CA LEU A 139 -11.43 -3.69 -8.24
C LEU A 139 -12.46 -4.60 -8.94
N LEU A 140 -13.67 -4.09 -9.17
CA LEU A 140 -14.69 -4.86 -9.87
C LEU A 140 -14.27 -5.24 -11.29
N LEU A 141 -13.76 -4.29 -12.08
CA LEU A 141 -13.40 -4.52 -13.48
C LEU A 141 -12.31 -5.58 -13.60
N ASP A 142 -11.29 -5.50 -12.75
CA ASP A 142 -10.15 -6.41 -12.78
C ASP A 142 -10.51 -7.80 -12.24
N LEU A 143 -11.38 -7.87 -11.22
CA LEU A 143 -11.58 -9.11 -10.44
C LEU A 143 -12.87 -9.87 -10.75
N ARG A 144 -13.92 -9.23 -11.28
CA ARG A 144 -15.22 -9.91 -11.53
C ARG A 144 -15.10 -11.13 -12.44
N GLY A 145 -14.07 -11.18 -13.30
CA GLY A 145 -13.80 -12.32 -14.17
C GLY A 145 -13.54 -13.63 -13.41
N PHE A 146 -13.00 -13.57 -12.19
CA PHE A 146 -12.76 -14.73 -11.33
C PHE A 146 -14.04 -15.29 -10.70
N TYR A 147 -15.13 -14.52 -10.71
CA TYR A 147 -16.37 -14.83 -9.99
C TYR A 147 -17.58 -15.02 -10.92
N LYS A 148 -17.37 -15.34 -12.20
CA LYS A 148 -18.45 -15.51 -13.21
C LYS A 148 -19.57 -16.47 -12.80
N GLN A 149 -19.26 -17.42 -11.93
CA GLN A 149 -20.20 -18.46 -11.48
C GLN A 149 -21.05 -18.01 -10.27
N THR A 150 -20.76 -16.87 -9.65
CA THR A 150 -21.48 -16.42 -8.45
C THR A 150 -22.73 -15.59 -8.79
N PRO A 151 -23.74 -15.55 -7.90
CA PRO A 151 -24.94 -14.72 -8.11
C PRO A 151 -24.64 -13.22 -8.23
N GLU A 152 -23.63 -12.74 -7.50
CA GLU A 152 -23.23 -11.33 -7.44
C GLU A 152 -22.73 -10.83 -8.80
N TYR A 153 -22.04 -11.69 -9.56
CA TYR A 153 -21.53 -11.34 -10.89
C TYR A 153 -22.61 -10.77 -11.82
N ARG A 154 -23.83 -11.31 -11.76
CA ARG A 154 -24.95 -10.83 -12.59
C ARG A 154 -25.28 -9.36 -12.34
N ARG A 155 -25.05 -8.87 -11.11
CA ARG A 155 -25.31 -7.49 -10.70
C ARG A 155 -24.18 -6.53 -11.07
N VAL A 156 -22.97 -7.03 -11.31
CA VAL A 156 -21.77 -6.21 -11.59
C VAL A 156 -21.18 -6.46 -13.00
N PHE A 157 -21.87 -7.24 -13.83
CA PHE A 157 -21.44 -7.53 -15.19
C PHE A 157 -21.58 -6.31 -16.12
N LYS A 158 -22.63 -5.50 -15.94
CA LYS A 158 -22.84 -4.28 -16.74
C LYS A 158 -22.17 -3.08 -16.05
N LYS A 159 -21.58 -2.19 -16.86
CA LYS A 159 -20.88 -0.99 -16.37
C LYS A 159 -21.83 -0.02 -15.64
N ASP A 160 -23.07 0.07 -16.10
CA ASP A 160 -24.11 0.94 -15.53
C ASP A 160 -24.48 0.58 -14.08
N SER A 161 -24.02 -0.56 -13.58
CA SER A 161 -24.29 -1.03 -12.22
C SER A 161 -23.34 -0.46 -11.17
N PHE A 162 -22.38 0.38 -11.59
CA PHE A 162 -21.31 0.89 -10.72
C PHE A 162 -21.64 2.25 -10.06
N ASP A 163 -22.67 2.95 -10.53
CA ASP A 163 -23.07 4.25 -9.99
C ASP A 163 -23.58 4.17 -8.54
N ASP A 164 -24.16 3.02 -8.16
CA ASP A 164 -24.57 2.71 -6.79
C ASP A 164 -23.47 1.93 -6.07
N TRP A 165 -22.68 2.63 -5.24
CA TRP A 165 -21.57 2.07 -4.46
C TRP A 165 -21.94 0.86 -3.60
N ARG A 166 -23.21 0.70 -3.21
CA ARG A 166 -23.64 -0.49 -2.43
C ARG A 166 -23.43 -1.78 -3.22
N VAL A 167 -23.59 -1.72 -4.54
CA VAL A 167 -23.42 -2.87 -5.43
C VAL A 167 -21.98 -3.38 -5.46
N PRO A 168 -20.94 -2.57 -5.80
CA PRO A 168 -19.55 -2.99 -5.73
C PRO A 168 -19.12 -3.40 -4.32
N ILE A 169 -19.50 -2.64 -3.28
CA ILE A 169 -19.10 -2.95 -1.90
C ILE A 169 -19.61 -4.34 -1.51
N ASN A 170 -20.91 -4.63 -1.71
CA ASN A 170 -21.48 -5.91 -1.33
C ASN A 170 -20.92 -7.08 -2.14
N ALA A 171 -20.66 -6.89 -3.44
CA ALA A 171 -20.08 -7.93 -4.29
C ALA A 171 -18.65 -8.27 -3.85
N LEU A 172 -17.80 -7.24 -3.67
CA LEU A 172 -16.41 -7.42 -3.26
C LEU A 172 -16.28 -7.93 -1.82
N GLU A 173 -17.20 -7.57 -0.92
CA GLU A 173 -17.31 -8.13 0.43
C GLU A 173 -17.64 -9.63 0.37
N THR A 174 -18.66 -10.00 -0.41
CA THR A 174 -19.10 -11.41 -0.55
C THR A 174 -18.00 -12.29 -1.15
N TRP A 175 -17.22 -11.74 -2.08
CA TRP A 175 -16.09 -12.42 -2.70
C TRP A 175 -14.84 -12.52 -1.82
N GLY A 176 -14.85 -11.93 -0.62
CA GLY A 176 -13.69 -11.88 0.27
C GLY A 176 -12.55 -10.99 -0.24
N ILE A 177 -12.82 -10.08 -1.18
CA ILE A 177 -11.83 -9.15 -1.72
C ILE A 177 -11.61 -7.96 -0.78
N LEU A 178 -12.69 -7.36 -0.28
CA LEU A 178 -12.60 -6.28 0.71
C LEU A 178 -12.42 -6.87 2.10
N LEU A 179 -11.43 -6.37 2.85
CA LEU A 179 -11.33 -6.68 4.27
C LEU A 179 -12.54 -6.08 5.01
N PRO A 180 -13.03 -6.72 6.09
CA PRO A 180 -14.23 -6.27 6.80
C PRO A 180 -14.16 -4.81 7.26
N LYS A 181 -12.98 -4.35 7.72
CA LYS A 181 -12.78 -2.94 8.09
C LYS A 181 -12.84 -2.02 6.87
N ALA A 182 -12.28 -2.41 5.72
CA ALA A 182 -12.34 -1.60 4.51
C ALA A 182 -13.78 -1.43 4.01
N VAL A 183 -14.65 -2.44 4.17
CA VAL A 183 -16.09 -2.32 3.88
C VAL A 183 -16.73 -1.21 4.69
N ILE A 184 -16.43 -1.13 6.00
CA ILE A 184 -16.94 -0.08 6.89
C ILE A 184 -16.50 1.30 6.39
N GLU A 185 -15.20 1.46 6.11
CA GLU A 185 -14.64 2.72 5.63
C GLU A 185 -15.26 3.17 4.30
N PHE A 186 -15.45 2.25 3.34
CA PHE A 186 -16.12 2.56 2.08
C PHE A 186 -17.57 3.02 2.27
N ARG A 187 -18.31 2.42 3.23
CA ARG A 187 -19.69 2.84 3.54
C ARG A 187 -19.74 4.21 4.20
N GLN A 188 -18.76 4.55 5.04
CA GLN A 188 -18.65 5.90 5.61
C GLN A 188 -18.33 6.94 4.53
N LEU A 189 -17.38 6.63 3.65
CA LEU A 189 -17.03 7.49 2.52
C LEU A 189 -18.19 7.67 1.53
N MET A 190 -18.98 6.63 1.27
CA MET A 190 -20.21 6.71 0.47
C MET A 190 -21.22 7.69 1.08
N SER A 191 -21.34 7.71 2.41
CA SER A 191 -22.24 8.63 3.11
C SER A 191 -21.79 10.08 2.96
N LEU A 192 -20.48 10.33 3.01
CA LEU A 192 -19.89 11.65 2.72
C LEU A 192 -20.13 12.08 1.27
N ARG A 193 -19.95 11.15 0.31
CA ARG A 193 -20.23 11.40 -1.12
C ARG A 193 -21.67 11.89 -1.32
N HIS A 194 -22.65 11.16 -0.81
CA HIS A 194 -24.06 11.53 -0.95
C HIS A 194 -24.36 12.93 -0.38
N ARG A 195 -23.77 13.27 0.78
CA ARG A 195 -23.93 14.59 1.39
C ARG A 195 -23.23 15.72 0.61
N SER A 196 -22.10 15.43 -0.04
CA SER A 196 -21.26 16.42 -0.72
C SER A 196 -21.70 16.80 -2.14
N ILE A 197 -22.36 15.88 -2.85
CA ILE A 197 -22.76 16.08 -4.26
C ILE A 197 -24.11 16.78 -4.38
N HIS A 198 -25.03 16.53 -3.44
CA HIS A 198 -26.31 17.23 -3.40
C HIS A 198 -26.15 18.59 -2.71
N PHE A 199 -26.53 19.67 -3.40
CA PHE A 199 -26.43 21.02 -2.85
C PHE A 199 -27.19 21.11 -1.52
N ASN A 200 -26.46 21.50 -0.48
CA ASN A 200 -27.02 21.81 0.84
C ASN A 200 -26.20 22.95 1.45
N ALA A 201 -26.88 24.04 1.83
CA ALA A 201 -26.22 25.20 2.43
C ALA A 201 -25.51 24.87 3.76
N SER A 202 -25.94 23.83 4.48
CA SER A 202 -25.27 23.40 5.70
C SER A 202 -23.90 22.77 5.45
N THR A 203 -23.61 22.29 4.23
CA THR A 203 -22.32 21.68 3.85
C THR A 203 -21.16 22.67 3.98
N TYR A 204 -21.41 23.98 3.89
CA TYR A 204 -20.37 24.99 4.09
C TYR A 204 -19.90 25.09 5.55
N ASN A 205 -20.75 24.72 6.52
CA ASN A 205 -20.41 24.80 7.94
C ASN A 205 -19.55 23.61 8.41
N SER A 206 -19.64 22.46 7.72
CA SER A 206 -18.90 21.23 8.05
C SER A 206 -17.83 20.88 7.02
N LEU A 207 -17.59 21.73 6.02
CA LEU A 207 -16.81 21.38 4.84
C LEU A 207 -15.41 20.86 5.16
N ARG A 208 -14.71 21.54 6.07
CA ARG A 208 -13.37 21.13 6.52
C ARG A 208 -13.40 19.77 7.20
N ASP A 209 -14.36 19.56 8.10
CA ASP A 209 -14.45 18.31 8.87
C ASP A 209 -14.87 17.14 7.98
N ASP A 210 -15.84 17.35 7.09
CA ASP A 210 -16.24 16.33 6.11
C ASP A 210 -15.08 15.98 5.16
N ALA A 211 -14.31 16.98 4.70
CA ALA A 211 -13.12 16.75 3.88
C ALA A 211 -12.03 15.97 4.65
N LEU A 212 -11.80 16.31 5.91
CA LEU A 212 -10.86 15.61 6.78
C LEU A 212 -11.30 14.15 6.97
N SER A 213 -12.57 13.91 7.32
CA SER A 213 -13.11 12.56 7.47
C SER A 213 -12.98 11.77 6.18
N ALA A 214 -13.29 12.35 5.02
CA ALA A 214 -13.16 11.66 3.73
C ALA A 214 -11.71 11.24 3.44
N ILE A 215 -10.73 12.10 3.75
CA ILE A 215 -9.30 11.79 3.59
C ILE A 215 -8.88 10.68 4.55
N LEU A 216 -9.33 10.71 5.81
CA LEU A 216 -9.00 9.68 6.79
C LEU A 216 -9.62 8.32 6.44
N HIS A 217 -10.87 8.29 5.95
CA HIS A 217 -11.46 7.06 5.42
C HIS A 217 -10.65 6.54 4.22
N MET A 218 -10.26 7.40 3.29
CA MET A 218 -9.43 6.99 2.16
C MET A 218 -8.03 6.50 2.58
N ARG A 219 -7.39 7.18 3.53
CA ARG A 219 -6.13 6.73 4.14
C ARG A 219 -6.27 5.30 4.64
N THR A 220 -7.30 5.04 5.45
CA THR A 220 -7.55 3.72 6.06
C THR A 220 -7.89 2.67 5.00
N ILE A 221 -8.66 3.00 3.96
CA ILE A 221 -8.95 2.09 2.83
C ILE A 221 -7.65 1.67 2.13
N ILE A 222 -6.78 2.63 1.81
CA ILE A 222 -5.51 2.38 1.13
C ILE A 222 -4.60 1.52 2.00
N GLU A 223 -4.49 1.87 3.28
CA GLU A 223 -3.70 1.15 4.27
C GLU A 223 -4.17 -0.31 4.39
N LEU A 224 -5.47 -0.55 4.61
CA LEU A 224 -6.02 -1.89 4.78
C LEU A 224 -5.89 -2.75 3.52
N GLN A 225 -6.25 -2.21 2.35
CA GLN A 225 -6.33 -3.03 1.12
C GLN A 225 -5.00 -3.13 0.39
N PHE A 226 -4.23 -2.05 0.32
CA PHE A 226 -3.04 -1.95 -0.54
C PHE A 226 -1.75 -1.72 0.25
N GLY A 227 -1.85 -1.73 1.57
CA GLY A 227 -0.73 -1.53 2.48
C GLY A 227 0.39 -2.54 2.30
N THR A 228 1.63 -2.08 2.38
CA THR A 228 2.81 -2.97 2.27
C THR A 228 3.31 -3.48 3.62
N PHE A 229 2.98 -2.78 4.70
CA PHE A 229 3.37 -3.09 6.08
C PHE A 229 2.13 -3.15 6.98
N THR A 230 1.35 -4.22 6.87
CA THR A 230 0.10 -4.37 7.62
C THR A 230 -0.10 -5.80 8.11
N ASP A 231 -1.08 -6.00 8.99
CA ASP A 231 -1.50 -7.32 9.47
C ASP A 231 -2.54 -7.98 8.53
N ALA A 232 -2.50 -7.66 7.23
CA ALA A 232 -3.42 -8.22 6.27
C ALA A 232 -3.26 -9.75 6.18
N PRO A 233 -4.36 -10.50 5.93
CA PRO A 233 -4.37 -11.95 6.06
C PRO A 233 -3.46 -12.68 5.07
N TRP A 234 -3.08 -12.02 3.97
CA TRP A 234 -2.17 -12.53 2.95
C TRP A 234 -0.69 -12.41 3.31
N PHE A 235 -0.33 -11.78 4.43
CA PHE A 235 1.07 -11.68 4.86
C PHE A 235 1.46 -12.76 5.87
N ILE A 236 2.69 -13.26 5.75
CA ILE A 236 3.29 -14.19 6.71
C ILE A 236 3.46 -13.45 8.06
N PRO A 237 2.87 -13.93 9.17
CA PRO A 237 2.97 -13.27 10.45
C PRO A 237 4.37 -13.38 11.06
N GLY A 238 4.79 -12.36 11.82
CA GLY A 238 5.99 -12.41 12.66
C GLY A 238 7.33 -12.23 11.93
N THR A 239 7.34 -11.86 10.65
CA THR A 239 8.58 -11.51 9.94
C THR A 239 9.08 -10.13 10.34
N LYS A 240 10.39 -9.99 10.61
CA LYS A 240 10.99 -8.74 11.11
C LYS A 240 11.28 -7.74 9.99
N GLY A 241 10.66 -6.56 10.06
CA GLY A 241 10.98 -5.41 9.19
C GLY A 241 10.49 -5.49 7.74
N HIS A 242 10.12 -6.68 7.26
CA HIS A 242 9.56 -6.90 5.92
C HIS A 242 8.30 -7.77 6.00
N CYS A 243 7.38 -7.58 5.07
CA CYS A 243 6.17 -8.39 4.91
C CYS A 243 6.28 -9.25 3.66
N PHE A 244 5.98 -10.54 3.78
CA PHE A 244 6.03 -11.50 2.68
C PHE A 244 4.65 -12.09 2.43
N ILE A 245 4.31 -12.33 1.17
CA ILE A 245 3.03 -12.95 0.80
C ILE A 245 3.04 -14.44 1.17
N LYS A 246 1.98 -14.91 1.83
CA LYS A 246 1.74 -16.32 2.11
C LYS A 246 1.52 -17.11 0.84
N LYS A 247 2.01 -18.35 0.81
CA LYS A 247 1.90 -19.21 -0.36
C LYS A 247 0.45 -19.48 -0.76
N GLU A 248 -0.43 -19.69 0.20
CA GLU A 248 -1.86 -19.95 -0.04
C GLU A 248 -2.58 -18.76 -0.71
N TYR A 249 -2.10 -17.53 -0.48
CA TYR A 249 -2.68 -16.31 -1.02
C TYR A 249 -2.14 -15.93 -2.40
N GLU A 250 -1.10 -16.60 -2.93
CA GLU A 250 -0.59 -16.32 -4.27
C GLU A 250 -1.63 -16.59 -5.37
N THR A 251 -2.59 -17.49 -5.11
CA THR A 251 -3.69 -17.78 -6.05
C THR A 251 -4.94 -16.93 -5.80
N HIS A 252 -4.99 -16.18 -4.69
CA HIS A 252 -6.12 -15.34 -4.35
C HIS A 252 -6.26 -14.21 -5.39
N PRO A 253 -7.44 -14.00 -6.03
CA PRO A 253 -7.59 -13.07 -7.15
C PRO A 253 -7.06 -11.65 -6.86
N PHE A 254 -7.33 -11.13 -5.66
CA PHE A 254 -6.84 -9.83 -5.23
C PHE A 254 -5.30 -9.74 -5.20
N VAL A 255 -4.65 -10.67 -4.51
CA VAL A 255 -3.20 -10.69 -4.29
C VAL A 255 -2.48 -10.93 -5.61
N LYS A 256 -2.98 -11.87 -6.40
CA LYS A 256 -2.48 -12.19 -7.74
C LYS A 256 -2.51 -10.98 -8.68
N THR A 257 -3.55 -10.16 -8.59
CA THR A 257 -3.75 -9.01 -9.49
C THR A 257 -2.95 -7.79 -9.06
N TYR A 258 -2.87 -7.50 -7.76
CA TYR A 258 -2.34 -6.21 -7.27
C TYR A 258 -1.00 -6.28 -6.56
N PHE A 259 -0.70 -7.39 -5.87
CA PHE A 259 0.54 -7.53 -5.10
C PHE A 259 1.62 -8.22 -5.92
N LEU A 260 1.36 -9.44 -6.41
CA LEU A 260 2.41 -10.25 -7.05
C LEU A 260 3.15 -9.55 -8.20
N PRO A 261 2.48 -8.79 -9.10
CA PRO A 261 3.17 -8.13 -10.22
C PRO A 261 4.19 -7.06 -9.79
N LYS A 262 4.15 -6.63 -8.52
CA LYS A 262 5.01 -5.57 -7.98
C LYS A 262 5.90 -6.04 -6.84
N CYS A 263 5.76 -7.28 -6.40
CA CYS A 263 6.47 -7.85 -5.27
C CYS A 263 7.64 -8.71 -5.77
N PRO A 264 8.90 -8.33 -5.51
CA PRO A 264 10.07 -9.14 -5.85
C PRO A 264 9.98 -10.54 -5.24
N PHE A 265 10.44 -11.56 -5.96
CA PHE A 265 10.43 -12.94 -5.46
C PHE A 265 11.80 -13.33 -4.90
N VAL A 266 11.92 -13.32 -3.58
CA VAL A 266 13.21 -13.35 -2.86
C VAL A 266 13.26 -14.46 -1.82
N GLY A 267 14.46 -14.94 -1.50
CA GLY A 267 14.74 -15.80 -0.37
C GLY A 267 15.14 -15.03 0.89
N PRO A 268 15.47 -15.72 1.99
CA PRO A 268 15.72 -15.09 3.30
C PRO A 268 16.99 -14.23 3.38
N LEU A 269 17.98 -14.47 2.52
CA LEU A 269 19.29 -13.78 2.51
C LEU A 269 19.36 -12.61 1.53
N PHE A 270 18.21 -12.16 1.01
CA PHE A 270 18.17 -11.02 0.10
C PHE A 270 18.63 -9.72 0.78
N ALA A 271 19.13 -8.80 -0.03
CA ALA A 271 19.44 -7.43 0.34
C ALA A 271 18.82 -6.43 -0.64
N MET A 272 18.79 -5.18 -0.19
CA MET A 272 18.26 -4.06 -0.95
C MET A 272 19.30 -2.95 -1.02
N ASP A 273 19.41 -2.29 -2.17
CA ASP A 273 20.24 -1.11 -2.33
C ASP A 273 19.51 -0.04 -3.13
N PHE A 274 19.84 1.23 -2.86
CA PHE A 274 19.29 2.37 -3.57
C PHE A 274 20.37 3.01 -4.44
N ASN A 275 20.17 3.00 -5.76
CA ASN A 275 21.06 3.64 -6.71
C ASN A 275 20.32 4.67 -7.59
N VAL A 276 21.03 5.25 -8.56
CA VAL A 276 20.50 6.29 -9.47
C VAL A 276 19.24 5.83 -10.22
N GLY A 277 19.05 4.52 -10.42
CA GLY A 277 17.87 3.92 -11.05
C GLY A 277 16.75 3.53 -10.09
N GLY A 278 16.89 3.81 -8.79
CA GLY A 278 15.96 3.43 -7.73
C GLY A 278 16.41 2.19 -6.95
N TRP A 279 15.45 1.56 -6.27
CA TRP A 279 15.70 0.37 -5.45
C TRP A 279 16.00 -0.85 -6.31
N ARG A 280 17.03 -1.60 -5.92
CA ARG A 280 17.35 -2.93 -6.47
C ARG A 280 17.35 -3.98 -5.37
N PHE A 281 16.97 -5.19 -5.75
CA PHE A 281 16.94 -6.35 -4.89
C PHE A 281 18.03 -7.32 -5.33
N PHE A 282 18.88 -7.73 -4.40
CA PHE A 282 19.95 -8.70 -4.61
C PHE A 282 19.65 -9.92 -3.79
N ASP A 283 19.88 -11.09 -4.36
CA ASP A 283 19.55 -12.33 -3.69
C ASP A 283 20.51 -13.46 -4.07
N MET A 284 20.51 -14.52 -3.28
CA MET A 284 21.30 -15.71 -3.53
C MET A 284 20.85 -16.35 -4.84
N GLU A 285 21.80 -16.93 -5.55
CA GLU A 285 21.52 -17.60 -6.81
C GLU A 285 20.66 -18.87 -6.61
N ASN A 286 20.90 -19.59 -5.51
CA ASN A 286 20.24 -20.85 -5.23
C ASN A 286 20.21 -21.14 -3.71
N TYR A 287 19.01 -21.36 -3.17
CA TYR A 287 18.77 -21.79 -1.79
C TYR A 287 18.69 -23.31 -1.62
N GLY A 288 18.89 -24.09 -2.69
CA GLY A 288 18.76 -25.54 -2.72
C GLY A 288 17.34 -26.02 -3.04
N ALA A 289 17.23 -27.27 -3.48
CA ALA A 289 15.96 -27.87 -3.85
C ALA A 289 15.01 -28.06 -2.65
N GLY A 290 13.70 -28.04 -2.91
CA GLY A 290 12.65 -28.30 -1.93
C GLY A 290 11.73 -27.11 -1.72
N SER A 291 10.91 -27.17 -0.67
CA SER A 291 9.99 -26.10 -0.30
C SER A 291 10.05 -25.88 1.20
N TRP A 292 9.94 -24.62 1.61
CA TRP A 292 9.67 -24.25 3.00
C TRP A 292 8.19 -23.94 3.19
N THR A 293 7.66 -24.21 4.37
CA THR A 293 6.40 -23.61 4.83
C THR A 293 6.60 -22.10 5.07
N ASP A 294 5.51 -21.37 5.29
CA ASP A 294 5.58 -19.94 5.57
C ASP A 294 6.25 -19.67 6.93
N GLU A 295 6.04 -20.55 7.91
CA GLU A 295 6.69 -20.53 9.23
C GLU A 295 8.18 -20.83 9.12
N GLU A 296 8.56 -21.84 8.32
CA GLU A 296 9.96 -22.16 8.07
C GLU A 296 10.68 -21.00 7.37
N PHE A 297 10.06 -20.39 6.35
CA PHE A 297 10.61 -19.21 5.69
C PHE A 297 10.79 -18.05 6.69
N ALA A 298 9.76 -17.75 7.49
CA ALA A 298 9.83 -16.70 8.50
C ALA A 298 10.96 -16.94 9.50
N LYS A 299 11.15 -18.18 9.94
CA LYS A 299 12.25 -18.58 10.82
C LYS A 299 13.61 -18.37 10.16
N GLN A 300 13.81 -18.87 8.92
CA GLN A 300 15.06 -18.70 8.19
C GLN A 300 15.40 -17.21 7.96
N TYR A 301 14.39 -16.39 7.67
CA TYR A 301 14.57 -14.96 7.49
C TYR A 301 14.87 -14.22 8.80
N ASN A 302 14.18 -14.56 9.89
CA ASN A 302 14.35 -13.89 11.18
C ASN A 302 15.64 -14.29 11.92
N ASP A 303 16.11 -15.52 11.70
CA ASP A 303 17.31 -16.09 12.32
C ASP A 303 18.54 -16.03 11.38
N ARG A 304 18.43 -15.32 10.24
CA ARG A 304 19.50 -15.24 9.25
C ARG A 304 20.79 -14.65 9.84
N ASP A 305 21.92 -15.23 9.46
CA ASP A 305 23.23 -14.67 9.75
C ASP A 305 23.45 -13.39 8.91
N PRO A 306 23.66 -12.21 9.54
CA PRO A 306 23.90 -10.97 8.82
C PRO A 306 25.09 -11.05 7.85
N GLU A 307 26.10 -11.88 8.12
CA GLU A 307 27.27 -12.02 7.23
C GLU A 307 26.96 -12.83 5.96
N MET A 308 25.88 -13.62 5.98
CA MET A 308 25.41 -14.42 4.85
C MET A 308 24.40 -13.68 3.98
N VAL A 309 23.93 -12.51 4.41
CA VAL A 309 23.07 -11.64 3.59
C VAL A 309 23.87 -11.15 2.38
N VAL A 310 23.26 -11.25 1.20
CA VAL A 310 23.93 -10.86 -0.05
C VAL A 310 24.36 -9.40 0.02
N LYS A 311 25.64 -9.13 -0.27
CA LYS A 311 26.16 -7.76 -0.27
C LYS A 311 25.92 -7.14 -1.65
N PRO A 312 25.40 -5.90 -1.74
CA PRO A 312 25.31 -5.18 -3.00
C PRO A 312 26.70 -5.15 -3.63
N THR A 313 26.83 -5.60 -4.88
CA THR A 313 28.10 -5.50 -5.59
C THR A 313 28.30 -4.02 -5.89
N VAL A 314 29.33 -3.40 -5.32
CA VAL A 314 29.73 -2.02 -5.66
C VAL A 314 30.10 -2.03 -7.15
N ILE A 315 29.26 -1.41 -7.99
CA ILE A 315 29.56 -1.18 -9.41
C ILE A 315 30.01 0.26 -9.56
#